data_AF-A0A953V3W5-F1
#
_entry.id   AF-A0A953V3W5-F1
#
_cell.length_a   1.000
_cell.length_b   1.000
_cell.length_c   1.000
_cell.angle_alpha   90.00
_cell.angle_beta   90.00
_cell.angle_gamma   90.00
#
_symmetry.space_group_name_H-M   'P 1'
#
loop_
_entity.id
_entity.type
_entity.pdbx_description
1 polymer ?
#
loop_
_entity_poly.entity_id
_entity_poly.type
_entity_poly.pdbx_seq_one_letter_code
_entity_poly.pdbx_strand_id
1 'polypeptide(L)'
;MDTSQGSRKAFLLVFLVFVLGIALGSVGTYVVATRVHAARPQAVRNPANRMASFSRDLDLNAEQRKQIEAIFNDTRARYAEIRKQADPQYEKVRQESRERIRRVLTPEQGPKFEELLLRMDAERRKRESEEHGR
;
A
#
# COMPACT_ATOMS: atom_id res chain seq x y z
N MET A 1 -32.49 -29.85 -37.58
CA MET A 1 -31.24 -29.87 -36.79
C MET A 1 -31.17 -28.52 -36.10
N ASP A 2 -31.92 -28.31 -35.01
CA ASP A 2 -32.22 -26.94 -34.51
C ASP A 2 -32.15 -26.83 -32.99
N THR A 3 -31.14 -27.43 -32.36
CA THR A 3 -30.93 -27.38 -30.89
C THR A 3 -29.73 -26.51 -30.47
N SER A 4 -28.93 -26.01 -31.40
CA SER A 4 -27.67 -25.28 -31.11
C SER A 4 -27.84 -23.78 -30.83
N GLN A 5 -28.88 -23.13 -31.36
CA GLN A 5 -28.99 -21.67 -31.31
C GLN A 5 -29.62 -21.14 -30.01
N GLY A 6 -30.57 -21.87 -29.42
CA GLY A 6 -31.23 -21.49 -28.17
C GLY A 6 -30.32 -21.61 -26.94
N SER A 7 -29.51 -22.67 -26.88
CA SER A 7 -28.57 -22.91 -25.79
C SER A 7 -27.42 -21.89 -25.77
N ARG A 8 -26.92 -21.45 -26.93
CA ARG A 8 -25.90 -20.39 -27.03
C ARG A 8 -26.41 -19.04 -26.54
N LYS A 9 -27.65 -18.66 -26.88
CA LYS A 9 -28.27 -17.42 -26.41
C LYS A 9 -28.51 -17.45 -24.89
N ALA A 10 -28.96 -18.58 -24.35
CA ALA A 10 -29.12 -18.77 -22.91
C ALA A 10 -27.77 -18.71 -22.17
N PHE A 11 -26.72 -19.32 -22.72
CA PHE A 11 -25.38 -19.28 -22.16
C PHE A 11 -24.79 -17.87 -22.16
N LEU A 12 -25.01 -17.10 -23.24
CA LEU A 12 -24.59 -15.69 -23.31
C LEU A 12 -25.31 -14.81 -22.27
N LEU A 13 -26.60 -15.03 -22.04
CA LEU A 13 -27.35 -14.30 -21.01
C LEU A 13 -26.87 -14.63 -19.59
N VAL A 14 -26.65 -15.91 -19.29
CA VAL A 14 -26.12 -16.33 -17.98
C VAL A 14 -24.71 -15.79 -17.76
N PHE A 15 -23.85 -15.84 -18.79
CA PHE A 15 -22.50 -15.27 -18.72
C PHE A 15 -22.53 -13.75 -18.52
N LEU A 16 -23.42 -13.03 -19.21
CA LEU A 16 -23.60 -11.59 -19.06
C LEU A 16 -24.03 -11.22 -17.63
N VAL A 17 -25.02 -11.93 -17.06
CA VAL A 17 -25.48 -11.71 -15.68
C VAL A 17 -24.37 -12.02 -14.67
N PHE A 18 -23.56 -13.05 -14.91
CA PHE A 18 -22.42 -13.40 -14.07
C PHE A 18 -21.33 -12.32 -14.08
N VAL A 19 -20.97 -11.81 -15.27
CA VAL A 19 -20.02 -10.70 -15.40
C VAL A 19 -20.55 -9.43 -14.75
N LEU A 20 -21.84 -9.13 -14.90
CA LEU A 20 -22.47 -8.01 -14.21
C LEU A 20 -22.42 -8.19 -12.68
N GLY A 21 -22.70 -9.40 -12.18
CA GLY A 21 -22.60 -9.73 -10.76
C GLY A 21 -21.19 -9.52 -10.19
N ILE A 22 -20.15 -9.95 -10.92
CA ILE A 22 -18.75 -9.71 -10.54
C ILE A 22 -18.41 -8.22 -10.58
N ALA A 23 -18.88 -7.48 -11.58
CA ALA A 23 -18.64 -6.05 -11.70
C ALA A 23 -19.30 -5.27 -10.55
N LEU A 24 -20.57 -5.57 -10.22
CA LEU A 24 -21.25 -4.94 -9.08
C LEU A 24 -20.63 -5.35 -7.73
N GLY A 25 -20.26 -6.62 -7.56
CA GLY A 25 -19.61 -7.10 -6.34
C GLY A 25 -18.22 -6.48 -6.10
N SER A 26 -17.41 -6.34 -7.16
CA SER A 26 -16.08 -5.74 -7.08
C SER A 26 -16.14 -4.23 -6.78
N VAL A 27 -17.07 -3.49 -7.40
CA VAL A 27 -17.29 -2.07 -7.10
C VAL A 27 -17.81 -1.87 -5.67
N GLY A 28 -18.76 -2.68 -5.20
CA GLY A 28 -19.26 -2.60 -3.83
C GLY A 28 -18.17 -2.87 -2.78
N THR A 29 -17.36 -3.90 -3.00
CA THR A 29 -16.24 -4.25 -2.10
C THR A 29 -15.16 -3.17 -2.11
N TYR A 30 -14.87 -2.58 -3.27
CA TYR A 30 -13.91 -1.48 -3.40
C TYR A 30 -14.37 -0.22 -2.65
N VAL A 31 -15.65 0.15 -2.74
CA VAL A 31 -16.21 1.32 -2.02
C VAL A 31 -16.23 1.10 -0.50
N VAL A 32 -16.61 -0.09 -0.03
CA VAL A 32 -16.60 -0.41 1.41
C VAL A 32 -15.17 -0.46 1.95
N ALA A 33 -14.25 -1.12 1.23
CA ALA A 33 -12.85 -1.19 1.63
C ALA A 33 -12.19 0.19 1.68
N THR A 34 -12.47 1.06 0.70
CA THR A 34 -11.93 2.43 0.68
C THR A 34 -12.53 3.31 1.78
N ARG A 35 -13.83 3.18 2.11
CA ARG A 35 -14.42 3.95 3.22
C ARG A 35 -14.05 3.45 4.60
N VAL A 36 -13.93 2.13 4.81
CA VAL A 36 -13.52 1.54 6.10
C VAL A 36 -12.02 1.72 6.34
N HIS A 37 -11.17 1.71 5.30
CA HIS A 37 -9.76 2.08 5.43
C HIS A 37 -9.53 3.59 5.55
N ALA A 38 -10.39 4.44 4.97
CA ALA A 38 -10.34 5.89 5.20
C ALA A 38 -10.80 6.30 6.61
N ALA A 39 -11.66 5.50 7.26
CA ALA A 39 -12.17 5.75 8.62
C ALA A 39 -11.25 5.26 9.74
N ARG A 40 -10.14 4.55 9.44
CA ARG A 40 -9.04 4.44 10.39
C ARG A 40 -8.15 5.65 10.17
N PRO A 41 -8.22 6.70 11.00
CA PRO A 41 -7.09 7.60 11.06
C PRO A 41 -5.91 6.70 11.40
N GLN A 42 -4.95 6.59 10.48
CA GLN A 42 -3.61 6.19 10.86
C GLN A 42 -3.25 7.17 11.96
N ALA A 43 -3.36 6.74 13.22
CA ALA A 43 -2.99 7.57 14.35
C ALA A 43 -1.52 7.89 14.12
N VAL A 44 -1.28 9.10 13.60
CA VAL A 44 0.03 9.62 13.28
C VAL A 44 0.81 9.48 14.58
N ARG A 45 1.71 8.50 14.62
CA ARG A 45 2.39 8.07 15.83
C ARG A 45 3.53 9.04 16.11
N ASN A 46 3.15 10.31 16.34
CA ASN A 46 4.05 11.42 16.58
C ASN A 46 4.96 11.04 17.77
N PRO A 47 6.30 11.09 17.62
CA PRO A 47 7.23 10.73 18.68
C PRO A 47 7.02 11.58 19.95
N ALA A 48 6.62 12.85 19.82
CA ALA A 48 6.26 13.69 20.96
C ALA A 48 5.04 13.13 21.72
N ASN A 49 4.05 12.63 20.99
CA ASN A 49 2.86 12.00 21.56
C ASN A 49 3.18 10.68 22.27
N ARG A 50 4.23 9.96 21.83
CA ARG A 50 4.70 8.73 22.49
C ARG A 50 5.39 8.97 23.83
N MET A 51 6.26 9.99 23.91
CA MET A 51 6.89 10.34 25.19
C MET A 51 5.84 10.89 26.18
N ALA A 52 4.88 11.68 25.69
CA ALA A 52 3.79 12.19 26.51
C ALA A 52 2.89 11.06 27.05
N SER A 53 2.55 10.06 26.23
CA SER A 53 1.79 8.89 26.69
C SER A 53 2.59 8.06 27.70
N PHE A 54 3.88 7.80 27.45
CA PHE A 54 4.71 7.03 28.38
C PHE A 54 4.89 7.76 29.71
N SER A 55 5.07 9.07 29.67
CA SER A 55 5.21 9.89 30.88
C SER A 55 3.97 9.87 31.74
N ARG A 56 2.78 9.95 31.11
CA ARG A 56 1.49 9.92 31.81
C ARG A 56 1.12 8.52 32.29
N ASP A 57 1.29 7.50 31.44
CA ASP A 57 0.79 6.16 31.70
C ASP A 57 1.72 5.35 32.63
N LEU A 58 2.98 5.78 32.80
CA LEU A 58 3.99 5.15 33.66
C LEU A 58 4.47 6.06 34.80
N ASP A 59 3.85 7.23 34.98
CA ASP A 59 4.22 8.24 36.00
C ASP A 59 5.72 8.53 36.05
N LEU A 60 6.33 8.74 34.89
CA LEU A 60 7.78 8.89 34.78
C LEU A 60 8.27 10.16 35.46
N ASN A 61 9.33 10.06 36.26
CA ASN A 61 10.04 11.23 36.77
C ASN A 61 10.94 11.87 35.69
N ALA A 62 11.53 13.04 36.00
CA ALA A 62 12.33 13.79 35.04
C ALA A 62 13.56 13.03 34.51
N GLU A 63 14.21 12.26 35.37
CA GLU A 63 15.40 11.48 35.01
C GLU A 63 15.03 10.29 34.12
N GLN A 64 13.95 9.58 34.43
CA GLN A 64 13.43 8.49 33.60
C GLN A 64 13.01 8.98 32.21
N ARG A 65 12.35 10.14 32.12
CA ARG A 65 12.00 10.75 30.82
C ARG A 65 13.23 11.00 29.96
N LYS A 66 14.28 11.59 30.54
CA LYS A 66 15.55 11.88 29.84
C LYS A 66 16.22 10.60 29.33
N GLN A 67 16.24 9.54 30.14
CA GLN A 67 16.82 8.25 29.74
C GLN A 67 16.03 7.59 28.61
N ILE A 68 14.70 7.59 28.68
CA ILE A 68 13.86 7.01 27.62
C ILE A 68 13.96 7.83 26.33
N GLU A 69 14.08 9.16 26.42
CA GLU A 69 14.29 10.02 25.26
C GLU A 69 15.60 9.68 24.54
N ALA A 70 16.69 9.49 25.30
CA ALA A 70 17.97 9.05 24.77
C ALA A 70 17.86 7.68 24.06
N ILE A 71 17.13 6.73 24.65
CA ILE A 71 16.89 5.40 24.05
C ILE A 71 16.14 5.54 22.73
N PHE A 72 15.09 6.37 22.67
CA PHE A 72 14.33 6.58 21.43
C PHE A 72 15.17 7.25 20.33
N ASN A 73 16.05 8.18 20.69
CA ASN A 73 16.93 8.85 19.74
C ASN A 73 17.98 7.88 19.17
N ASP A 74 18.66 7.09 20.03
CA ASP A 74 19.59 6.03 19.60
C ASP A 74 18.87 5.00 18.71
N THR A 75 17.68 4.55 19.13
CA THR A 75 16.87 3.61 18.36
C THR A 75 16.51 4.17 16.98
N ARG A 76 16.14 5.45 16.88
CA ARG A 76 15.86 6.10 15.59
C ARG A 76 17.10 6.14 14.70
N ALA A 77 18.26 6.45 15.26
CA ALA A 77 19.52 6.47 14.51
C ALA A 77 19.87 5.07 13.96
N ARG A 78 19.71 4.02 14.77
CA ARG A 78 19.94 2.64 14.33
C ARG A 78 18.98 2.23 13.20
N TYR A 79 17.70 2.56 13.32
CA TYR A 79 16.75 2.30 12.24
C TYR A 79 17.10 3.06 10.95
N ALA A 80 17.55 4.31 11.05
CA ALA A 80 17.98 5.07 9.89
C ALA A 80 19.18 4.42 9.17
N GLU A 81 20.15 3.89 9.93
CA GLU A 81 21.29 3.17 9.35
C GLU A 81 20.86 1.86 8.68
N ILE A 82 19.98 1.08 9.32
CA ILE A 82 19.40 -0.13 8.71
C ILE A 82 18.68 0.22 7.40
N ARG A 83 17.86 1.27 7.40
CA ARG A 83 17.15 1.73 6.22
C ARG A 83 18.12 2.10 5.09
N LYS A 84 19.18 2.85 5.39
CA LYS A 84 20.21 3.24 4.41
C LYS A 84 20.84 2.03 3.73
N GLN A 85 21.05 0.93 4.46
CA GLN A 85 21.62 -0.31 3.93
C GLN A 85 20.60 -1.18 3.19
N ALA A 86 19.34 -1.17 3.63
CA ALA A 86 18.29 -2.02 3.09
C ALA A 86 17.58 -1.42 1.86
N ASP A 87 17.40 -0.09 1.81
CA ASP A 87 16.69 0.60 0.72
C ASP A 87 17.22 0.24 -0.68
N PRO A 88 18.55 0.18 -0.93
CA PRO A 88 19.08 -0.26 -2.23
C PRO A 88 18.71 -1.70 -2.59
N GLN A 89 18.63 -2.59 -1.60
CA GLN A 89 18.28 -3.99 -1.83
C GLN A 89 16.81 -4.13 -2.22
N TYR A 90 15.93 -3.38 -1.54
CA TYR A 90 14.52 -3.32 -1.91
C TYR A 90 14.32 -2.76 -3.31
N GLU A 91 15.06 -1.70 -3.67
CA GLU A 91 14.95 -1.11 -5.01
C GLU A 91 15.41 -2.09 -6.09
N LYS A 92 16.49 -2.84 -5.85
CA LYS A 92 16.95 -3.89 -6.76
C LYS A 92 15.86 -4.95 -7.00
N VAL A 93 15.26 -5.49 -5.94
CA VAL A 93 14.18 -6.49 -6.05
C VAL A 93 12.98 -5.92 -6.82
N ARG A 94 12.63 -4.64 -6.60
CA ARG A 94 11.55 -3.97 -7.33
C ARG A 94 11.86 -3.87 -8.83
N GLN A 95 13.07 -3.45 -9.20
CA GLN A 95 13.46 -3.36 -10.61
C GLN A 95 13.47 -4.73 -11.29
N GLU A 96 14.02 -5.75 -10.62
CA GLU A 96 14.00 -7.13 -11.13
C GLU A 96 12.57 -7.64 -11.34
N SER A 97 11.65 -7.34 -10.41
CA SER A 97 10.24 -7.68 -10.57
C SER A 97 9.61 -6.98 -11.77
N ARG A 98 9.88 -5.68 -11.97
CA ARG A 98 9.39 -4.91 -13.12
C ARG A 98 9.88 -5.49 -14.44
N GLU A 99 11.16 -5.84 -14.53
CA GLU A 99 11.75 -6.48 -15.71
C GLU A 99 11.12 -7.84 -16.01
N ARG A 100 10.91 -8.67 -14.99
CA ARG A 100 10.24 -9.96 -15.16
C ARG A 100 8.80 -9.80 -15.65
N ILE A 101 8.09 -8.78 -15.18
CA ILE A 101 6.74 -8.46 -15.67
C ILE A 101 6.82 -8.01 -17.14
N ARG A 102 7.73 -7.11 -17.52
CA ARG A 102 7.89 -6.67 -18.91
C ARG A 102 8.04 -7.83 -19.90
N ARG A 103 8.77 -8.88 -19.51
CA ARG A 103 9.01 -10.05 -20.37
C ARG A 103 7.78 -10.93 -20.63
N VAL A 104 6.76 -10.86 -19.78
CA VAL A 104 5.53 -11.66 -19.94
C VAL A 104 4.38 -10.87 -20.56
N LEU A 105 4.54 -9.55 -20.70
CA LEU A 105 3.54 -8.70 -21.31
C LEU A 105 3.61 -8.77 -22.84
N THR A 106 2.44 -8.59 -23.47
CA THR A 106 2.41 -8.39 -24.93
C THR A 106 2.90 -6.98 -25.28
N PRO A 107 3.38 -6.74 -26.51
CA PRO A 107 3.84 -5.41 -26.94
C PRO A 107 2.79 -4.30 -26.72
N GLU A 108 1.51 -4.64 -26.88
CA GLU A 108 0.38 -3.71 -26.71
C GLU A 108 0.12 -3.36 -25.24
N GLN A 109 0.53 -4.22 -24.30
CA GLN A 109 0.35 -4.00 -22.86
C GLN A 109 1.46 -3.15 -22.24
N GLY A 110 2.63 -3.07 -22.88
CA GLY A 110 3.81 -2.33 -22.40
C GLY A 110 3.52 -0.87 -22.01
N PRO A 111 2.90 -0.06 -22.89
CA PRO A 111 2.60 1.34 -22.58
C PRO A 111 1.71 1.52 -21.34
N LYS A 112 0.72 0.64 -21.17
CA LYS A 112 -0.18 0.67 -20.00
C LYS A 112 0.56 0.29 -18.71
N PHE A 113 1.52 -0.62 -18.79
CA PHE A 113 2.36 -0.99 -17.65
C PHE A 113 3.27 0.15 -17.22
N GLU A 114 3.91 0.85 -18.16
CA GLU A 114 4.76 2.01 -17.82
C GLU A 114 3.95 3.14 -17.17
N GLU A 115 2.73 3.40 -17.66
CA GLU A 115 1.83 4.37 -17.01
C GLU A 115 1.50 3.97 -15.56
N LEU A 116 1.24 2.67 -15.32
CA LEU A 116 1.00 2.16 -13.98
C LEU A 116 2.21 2.37 -13.06
N LEU A 117 3.42 2.07 -13.55
CA LEU A 117 4.66 2.28 -12.79
C LEU A 117 4.86 3.75 -12.42
N LEU A 118 4.63 4.67 -13.36
CA LEU A 118 4.75 6.11 -13.10
C LEU A 118 3.81 6.59 -11.99
N ARG A 119 2.55 6.12 -11.99
CA ARG A 119 1.58 6.45 -10.93
C ARG A 119 2.04 5.90 -9.58
N MET A 120 2.49 4.64 -9.54
CA MET A 120 3.00 4.02 -8.30
C MET A 120 4.21 4.76 -7.73
N ASP A 121 5.15 5.18 -8.59
CA ASP A 121 6.35 5.91 -8.17
C ASP A 121 6.02 7.34 -7.72
N ALA A 122 5.06 8.01 -8.36
CA ALA A 122 4.57 9.30 -7.92
C ALA A 122 3.92 9.24 -6.52
N GLU A 123 3.05 8.26 -6.29
CA GLU A 123 2.45 8.07 -4.96
C GLU A 123 3.47 7.73 -3.88
N ARG A 124 4.48 6.91 -4.22
CA ARG A 124 5.58 6.58 -3.30
C ARG A 124 6.35 7.83 -2.91
N ARG A 125 6.78 8.64 -3.88
CA ARG A 125 7.50 9.90 -3.61
C ARG A 125 6.68 10.86 -2.77
N LYS A 126 5.37 10.94 -3.02
CA LYS A 126 4.45 11.73 -2.19
C LYS A 126 4.47 11.25 -0.74
N ARG A 127 4.29 9.95 -0.49
CA ARG A 127 4.37 9.35 0.85
C ARG A 127 5.71 9.60 1.53
N GLU A 128 6.81 9.45 0.80
CA GLU A 128 8.17 9.70 1.34
C GLU A 128 8.37 11.18 1.69
N SER A 129 7.88 12.11 0.86
CA SER A 129 7.94 13.55 1.14
C SER A 129 7.07 13.96 2.34
N GLU A 130 5.91 13.34 2.52
CA GLU A 130 5.04 13.55 3.68
C GLU A 130 5.65 13.00 4.98
N GLU A 131 6.50 11.98 4.88
CA GLU A 131 7.23 11.37 6.00
C GLU A 131 8.49 12.18 6.38
N HIS A 132 9.24 12.72 5.41
CA HIS A 132 10.47 13.48 5.65
C HIS A 132 10.24 14.99 5.87
N GLY A 133 9.09 15.53 5.46
CA GLY A 133 8.73 16.94 5.62
C GLY A 133 8.16 17.32 6.99
N ARG A 134 8.28 16.47 8.01
CA ARG A 134 7.79 16.72 9.38
C ARG A 134 8.87 16.51 10.44
#